data_AF-X1MTT4-F1
#
_entry.id   AF-X1MTT4-F1
#
_cell.length_a   1.000
_cell.length_b   1.000
_cell.length_c   1.000
_cell.angle_alpha   90.00
_cell.angle_beta   90.00
_cell.angle_gamma   90.00
#
_symmetry.space_group_name_H-M   'P 1'
#
loop_
_entity.id
_entity.type
_entity.pdbx_description
1 polymer ?
#
loop_
_entity_poly.entity_id
_entity_poly.type
_entity_poly.pdbx_seq_one_letter_code
_entity_poly.pdbx_strand_id
1 'polypeptide(L)'
;MDKKLRKKNRLLLISSVLIAIISFAILFLSIFSISQFKKIKTWGGSDYDNGHKIALDSSGNIYITGATASYGAGSFDVVLLKYNSSGNLQWSKIWGGPNNDTGDGIALDNLGNIYITGATSYETNLDDVFLLKYDSSGNLLWNKTWGGYNYFAGGGIALDS
;
A
#
# COMPACT_ATOMS: atom_id res chain seq x y z
N MET A 1 -24.28 48.92 -49.27
CA MET A 1 -23.50 47.81 -48.71
C MET A 1 -24.07 46.49 -49.22
N ASP A 2 -23.29 45.73 -49.97
CA ASP A 2 -23.69 44.49 -50.65
C ASP A 2 -24.23 43.42 -49.65
N LYS A 3 -25.37 42.80 -49.98
CA LYS A 3 -25.95 41.68 -49.21
C LYS A 3 -24.95 40.53 -49.06
N LYS A 4 -24.09 40.31 -50.06
CA LYS A 4 -23.03 39.29 -50.05
C LYS A 4 -21.97 39.59 -48.98
N LEU A 5 -21.57 40.87 -48.87
CA LEU A 5 -20.61 41.33 -47.86
C LEU A 5 -21.17 41.20 -46.44
N ARG A 6 -22.46 41.54 -46.24
CA ARG A 6 -23.15 41.35 -44.95
C ARG A 6 -23.22 39.87 -44.53
N LYS A 7 -23.51 38.97 -45.47
CA LYS A 7 -23.56 37.52 -45.20
C LYS A 7 -22.16 36.97 -44.87
N LYS A 8 -21.12 37.40 -45.59
CA LYS A 8 -19.72 37.03 -45.32
C LYS A 8 -19.27 37.48 -43.92
N ASN A 9 -19.56 38.74 -43.54
CA ASN A 9 -19.20 39.26 -42.22
C ASN A 9 -19.93 38.54 -41.08
N ARG A 10 -21.21 38.18 -41.26
CA ARG A 10 -21.95 37.36 -40.30
C ARG A 10 -21.35 35.97 -40.15
N LEU A 11 -20.95 35.33 -41.25
CA LEU A 11 -20.33 34.00 -41.21
C LEU A 11 -18.98 34.03 -40.51
N LEU A 12 -18.16 35.05 -40.78
CA LEU A 12 -16.88 35.27 -40.11
C LEU A 12 -17.06 35.46 -38.60
N LEU A 13 -18.03 36.28 -38.19
CA LEU A 13 -18.34 36.51 -36.78
C LEU A 13 -18.81 35.23 -36.08
N ILE A 14 -19.68 34.44 -36.71
CA ILE A 14 -20.14 33.15 -36.16
C ILE A 14 -18.96 32.18 -36.02
N SER A 15 -18.10 32.09 -37.04
CA SER A 15 -16.93 31.21 -36.99
C SER A 15 -15.92 31.64 -35.91
N SER A 16 -15.68 32.94 -35.72
CA SER A 16 -14.74 33.42 -34.70
C SER A 16 -15.27 33.20 -33.29
N VAL A 17 -16.58 33.36 -33.08
CA VAL A 17 -17.23 33.05 -31.79
C VAL A 17 -17.20 31.55 -31.51
N LEU A 18 -17.47 30.71 -32.50
CA LEU A 18 -17.43 29.26 -32.34
C LEU A 18 -16.02 28.77 -32.00
N ILE A 19 -14.99 29.29 -32.67
CA ILE A 19 -13.58 28.98 -32.37
C ILE A 19 -13.23 29.42 -30.94
N ALA A 20 -13.68 30.61 -30.51
CA ALA A 20 -13.42 31.08 -29.14
C ALA A 20 -14.06 30.16 -28.08
N ILE A 21 -15.29 29.69 -28.32
CA ILE A 21 -15.98 28.75 -27.40
C ILE A 21 -15.24 27.42 -27.34
N ILE A 22 -14.81 26.87 -28.47
CA ILE A 22 -14.08 25.60 -28.53
C ILE A 22 -12.73 25.72 -27.82
N SER A 23 -11.97 26.78 -28.10
CA SER A 23 -10.67 27.04 -27.45
C SER A 23 -10.83 27.21 -25.94
N PHE A 24 -11.88 27.91 -25.49
CA PHE A 24 -12.18 28.05 -24.07
C PHE A 24 -12.56 26.71 -23.42
N ALA A 25 -13.35 25.88 -24.09
CA ALA A 25 -13.71 24.55 -23.60
C ALA A 25 -12.49 23.63 -23.47
N ILE A 26 -11.57 23.66 -24.45
CA ILE A 26 -10.31 22.91 -24.41
C ILE A 26 -9.42 23.39 -23.26
N LEU A 27 -9.28 24.72 -23.09
CA LEU A 27 -8.50 25.30 -21.99
C LEU A 27 -9.11 24.93 -20.63
N PHE A 28 -10.44 25.01 -20.50
CA PHE A 28 -11.17 24.65 -19.29
C PHE A 28 -11.03 23.17 -18.94
N LEU A 29 -11.13 22.27 -19.93
CA LEU A 29 -10.89 20.83 -19.76
C LEU A 29 -9.45 20.52 -19.32
N SER A 30 -8.46 21.24 -19.87
CA SER A 30 -7.05 21.07 -19.49
C SER A 30 -6.77 21.51 -18.06
N ILE A 31 -7.41 22.58 -17.58
CA ILE A 31 -7.27 23.09 -16.22
C ILE A 31 -8.03 22.19 -15.22
N PHE A 32 -9.21 21.68 -15.59
CA PHE A 32 -9.98 20.77 -14.74
C PHE A 32 -9.27 19.41 -14.54
N SER A 33 -8.49 18.95 -15.52
CA SER A 33 -7.67 17.74 -15.41
C SER A 33 -6.50 17.84 -14.41
N ILE A 34 -6.18 19.04 -13.91
CA ILE A 34 -5.01 19.29 -13.05
C ILE A 34 -5.34 19.26 -11.55
N SER A 35 -6.61 19.27 -11.16
CA SER A 35 -6.98 19.04 -9.76
C SER A 35 -7.01 17.55 -9.41
N GLN A 36 -5.85 16.89 -9.51
CA GLN A 36 -5.65 15.59 -8.91
C GLN A 36 -5.29 15.81 -7.44
N PHE A 37 -6.29 15.94 -6.57
CA PHE A 37 -6.06 15.73 -5.14
C PHE A 37 -5.49 14.32 -4.98
N LYS A 38 -4.17 14.20 -4.84
CA LYS A 38 -3.51 12.93 -4.55
C LYS A 38 -4.03 12.46 -3.21
N LYS A 39 -5.02 11.57 -3.24
CA LYS A 39 -5.59 10.97 -2.03
C LYS A 39 -4.46 10.25 -1.31
N ILE A 40 -4.02 10.79 -0.19
CA ILE A 40 -3.08 10.10 0.68
C ILE A 40 -3.84 8.89 1.21
N LYS A 41 -3.38 7.69 0.85
CA LYS A 41 -3.94 6.44 1.32
C LYS A 41 -3.05 5.95 2.46
N THR A 42 -3.51 6.15 3.68
CA THR A 42 -2.91 5.55 4.87
C THR A 42 -3.55 4.19 5.12
N TRP A 43 -2.85 3.36 5.87
CA TRP A 43 -3.39 2.19 6.53
C TRP A 43 -3.05 2.34 8.01
N GLY A 44 -4.02 2.07 8.89
CA GLY A 44 -3.88 2.34 10.31
C GLY A 44 -5.14 2.95 10.93
N GLY A 45 -5.12 3.07 12.25
CA GLY A 45 -6.19 3.63 13.07
C GLY A 45 -5.79 4.96 13.72
N SER A 46 -6.27 5.17 14.95
CA SER A 46 -5.93 6.34 15.77
C SER A 46 -4.56 6.24 16.44
N ASP A 47 -3.96 5.05 16.45
CA ASP A 47 -2.75 4.72 17.19
C ASP A 47 -1.54 4.59 16.25
N TYR A 48 -0.41 4.14 16.80
CA TYR A 48 0.85 4.05 16.06
C TYR A 48 0.89 2.85 15.11
N ASP A 49 1.21 3.09 13.85
CA ASP A 49 1.38 2.05 12.83
C ASP A 49 2.68 2.28 12.06
N ASN A 50 3.58 1.30 12.08
CA ASN A 50 4.92 1.41 11.50
C ASN A 50 5.13 0.33 10.44
N GLY A 51 5.52 0.73 9.22
CA GLY A 51 6.01 -0.20 8.20
C GLY A 51 7.53 -0.33 8.29
N HIS A 52 8.04 -1.55 8.44
CA HIS A 52 9.47 -1.82 8.65
C HIS A 52 10.15 -2.34 7.38
N LYS A 53 9.48 -3.21 6.63
CA LYS A 53 10.06 -3.87 5.44
C LYS A 53 9.05 -4.04 4.32
N ILE A 54 9.55 -4.03 3.09
CA ILE A 54 8.78 -4.24 1.86
C ILE A 54 9.42 -5.36 1.03
N ALA A 55 8.57 -6.15 0.36
CA ALA A 55 8.95 -7.09 -0.68
C ALA A 55 7.96 -7.02 -1.85
N LEU A 56 8.39 -7.46 -3.03
CA LEU A 56 7.60 -7.48 -4.25
C LEU A 56 7.51 -8.91 -4.79
N ASP A 57 6.38 -9.27 -5.39
CA ASP A 57 6.30 -10.47 -6.24
C ASP A 57 6.64 -10.14 -7.72
N SER A 58 6.72 -11.17 -8.56
CA SER A 58 7.03 -11.03 -9.99
C SER A 58 5.97 -10.26 -10.79
N SER A 59 4.76 -10.09 -10.25
CA SER A 59 3.68 -9.29 -10.83
C SER A 59 3.70 -7.84 -10.32
N GLY A 60 4.66 -7.48 -9.46
CA GLY A 60 4.76 -6.16 -8.85
C GLY A 60 3.73 -5.91 -7.76
N ASN A 61 3.08 -6.94 -7.22
CA ASN A 61 2.30 -6.77 -6.00
C ASN A 61 3.25 -6.48 -4.83
N ILE A 62 2.82 -5.61 -3.94
CA ILE A 62 3.61 -5.05 -2.86
C ILE A 62 3.18 -5.70 -1.55
N TYR A 63 4.16 -6.19 -0.81
CA TYR A 63 3.97 -6.78 0.51
C TYR A 63 4.74 -5.97 1.54
N ILE A 64 4.07 -5.56 2.61
CA ILE A 64 4.67 -4.74 3.68
C ILE A 64 4.47 -5.46 5.00
N THR A 65 5.52 -5.52 5.80
CA THR A 65 5.42 -5.91 7.21
C THR A 65 5.91 -4.82 8.15
N GLY A 66 5.55 -4.94 9.43
CA GLY A 66 5.83 -3.95 10.45
C GLY A 66 5.04 -4.25 11.72
N ALA A 67 4.65 -3.20 12.43
CA ALA A 67 3.88 -3.29 13.68
C ALA A 67 2.67 -2.34 13.66
N THR A 68 1.57 -2.75 14.30
CA THR A 68 0.36 -1.95 14.47
C THR A 68 -0.07 -1.92 15.93
N ALA A 69 -0.29 -0.72 16.48
CA ALA A 69 -0.98 -0.53 17.76
C ALA A 69 -2.48 -0.25 17.56
N SER A 70 -2.91 -0.10 16.31
CA SER A 70 -4.30 0.22 15.95
C SER A 70 -5.19 -1.02 15.86
N TYR A 71 -4.62 -2.21 15.66
CA TYR A 71 -5.36 -3.46 15.48
C TYR A 71 -4.60 -4.63 16.11
N GLY A 72 -5.35 -5.61 16.62
CA GLY A 72 -4.79 -6.83 17.18
C GLY A 72 -5.14 -7.01 18.65
N ALA A 73 -4.37 -7.83 19.37
CA ALA A 73 -4.65 -8.20 20.75
C ALA A 73 -3.67 -7.55 21.74
N GLY A 74 -2.54 -7.03 21.25
CA GLY A 74 -1.44 -6.51 22.05
C GLY A 74 -1.29 -5.00 21.96
N SER A 75 -0.20 -4.50 22.53
CA SER A 75 0.17 -3.08 22.40
C SER A 75 0.78 -2.78 21.03
N PHE A 76 1.45 -3.77 20.43
CA PHE A 76 1.84 -3.78 19.03
C PHE A 76 1.69 -5.20 18.52
N ASP A 77 1.06 -5.37 17.36
CA ASP A 77 0.95 -6.65 16.67
C ASP A 77 1.64 -6.59 15.30
N VAL A 78 2.10 -7.74 14.79
CA VAL A 78 2.66 -7.85 13.43
C VAL A 78 1.58 -7.56 12.42
N VAL A 79 1.87 -6.66 11.48
CA VAL A 79 1.03 -6.44 10.30
C VAL A 79 1.69 -7.05 9.06
N LEU A 80 0.88 -7.66 8.20
CA LEU A 80 1.20 -7.97 6.81
C LEU A 80 0.14 -7.35 5.89
N LEU A 81 0.58 -6.46 5.00
CA LEU A 81 -0.27 -5.82 4.00
C LEU A 81 0.09 -6.34 2.62
N LYS A 82 -0.93 -6.59 1.78
CA LYS A 82 -0.75 -6.78 0.34
C LYS A 82 -1.45 -5.68 -0.44
N TYR A 83 -0.72 -5.02 -1.31
CA TYR A 83 -1.24 -4.11 -2.32
C TYR A 83 -0.97 -4.69 -3.70
N ASN A 84 -1.82 -4.37 -4.68
CA ASN A 84 -1.49 -4.63 -6.07
C ASN A 84 -0.51 -3.58 -6.62
N SER A 85 0.02 -3.81 -7.82
CA SER A 85 0.97 -2.91 -8.49
C SER A 85 0.45 -1.49 -8.75
N SER A 86 -0.87 -1.29 -8.67
CA SER A 86 -1.52 0.02 -8.74
C SER A 86 -1.67 0.70 -7.36
N GLY A 87 -1.16 0.12 -6.28
CA GLY A 87 -1.27 0.66 -4.93
C GLY A 87 -2.65 0.43 -4.26
N ASN A 88 -3.44 -0.52 -4.75
CA ASN A 88 -4.71 -0.87 -4.11
C ASN A 88 -4.53 -2.02 -3.12
N LEU A 89 -4.87 -1.77 -1.85
CA LEU A 89 -4.89 -2.78 -0.80
C LEU A 89 -5.80 -3.94 -1.23
N GLN A 90 -5.24 -5.13 -1.27
CA GLN A 90 -5.95 -6.38 -1.54
C GLN A 90 -6.43 -7.01 -0.24
N TRP A 91 -5.55 -7.08 0.75
CA TRP A 91 -5.86 -7.61 2.07
C TRP A 91 -4.82 -7.18 3.11
N SER A 92 -5.16 -7.34 4.39
CA SER A 92 -4.28 -7.20 5.54
C SER A 92 -4.41 -8.41 6.47
N LYS A 93 -3.33 -8.76 7.16
CA LYS A 93 -3.28 -9.82 8.18
C LYS A 93 -2.57 -9.29 9.40
N ILE A 94 -3.12 -9.61 10.56
CA ILE A 94 -2.56 -9.27 11.87
C ILE A 94 -2.16 -10.56 12.56
N TRP A 95 -1.00 -10.57 13.20
CA TRP A 95 -0.51 -11.70 13.98
C TRP A 95 0.19 -11.19 15.24
N GLY A 96 -0.12 -11.80 16.37
CA GLY A 96 0.44 -11.42 17.65
C GLY A 96 -0.44 -11.91 18.79
N GLY A 97 -0.02 -11.62 20.02
CA GLY A 97 -0.72 -11.97 21.24
C GLY A 97 -1.01 -10.78 22.12
N PRO A 98 -1.11 -10.97 23.45
CA PRO A 98 -1.44 -9.88 24.36
C PRO A 98 -0.29 -8.88 24.57
N ASN A 99 0.93 -9.19 24.09
CA ASN A 99 2.14 -8.41 24.30
C ASN A 99 2.60 -7.74 22.99
N ASN A 100 3.84 -7.28 22.93
CA ASN A 100 4.39 -6.67 21.71
C ASN A 100 4.90 -7.72 20.73
N ASP A 101 4.55 -7.53 19.46
CA ASP A 101 4.98 -8.33 18.33
C ASP A 101 5.30 -7.41 17.15
N THR A 102 6.48 -7.54 16.55
CA THR A 102 6.94 -6.69 15.45
C THR A 102 7.43 -7.53 14.27
N GLY A 103 6.96 -7.21 13.06
CA GLY A 103 7.50 -7.80 11.83
C GLY A 103 8.63 -6.94 11.27
N ASP A 104 9.85 -7.48 11.23
CA ASP A 104 11.05 -6.72 10.86
C ASP A 104 11.65 -7.15 9.52
N GLY A 105 11.38 -8.39 9.10
CA GLY A 105 11.81 -8.92 7.81
C GLY A 105 10.67 -9.59 7.06
N ILE A 106 10.66 -9.44 5.73
CA ILE A 106 9.74 -10.13 4.83
C ILE A 106 10.47 -10.60 3.56
N ALA A 107 10.16 -11.82 3.11
CA ALA A 107 10.62 -12.38 1.84
C ALA A 107 9.52 -13.24 1.21
N LEU A 108 9.58 -13.41 -0.12
CA LEU A 108 8.68 -14.27 -0.88
C LEU A 108 9.46 -15.35 -1.62
N ASP A 109 8.92 -16.57 -1.65
CA ASP A 109 9.46 -17.63 -2.53
C ASP A 109 8.85 -17.57 -3.94
N ASN A 110 9.40 -18.36 -4.87
CA ASN A 110 8.94 -18.43 -6.26
C ASN A 110 7.50 -18.96 -6.41
N LEU A 111 6.91 -19.56 -5.35
CA LEU A 111 5.51 -19.99 -5.32
C LEU A 111 4.59 -18.90 -4.76
N GLY A 112 5.14 -17.75 -4.37
CA GLY A 112 4.41 -16.64 -3.78
C GLY A 112 4.05 -16.86 -2.31
N ASN A 113 4.66 -17.84 -1.63
CA ASN A 113 4.54 -17.91 -0.17
C ASN A 113 5.34 -16.78 0.46
N ILE A 114 4.84 -16.28 1.59
CA ILE A 114 5.35 -15.09 2.25
C ILE A 114 5.92 -15.53 3.59
N TYR A 115 7.14 -15.10 3.88
CA TYR A 115 7.84 -15.41 5.11
C TYR A 115 8.12 -14.11 5.86
N ILE A 116 7.76 -14.08 7.14
CA ILE A 116 7.97 -12.91 8.00
C ILE A 116 8.76 -13.34 9.23
N THR A 117 9.79 -12.57 9.58
CA THR A 117 10.54 -12.73 10.82
C THR A 117 10.48 -11.43 11.62
N GLY A 118 10.67 -11.55 12.93
CA GLY A 118 10.75 -10.40 13.82
C GLY A 118 10.85 -10.82 15.27
N ALA A 119 10.33 -9.99 16.17
CA ALA A 119 10.31 -10.22 17.61
C ALA A 119 8.87 -10.42 18.11
N THR A 120 8.70 -11.33 19.07
CA THR A 120 7.42 -11.61 19.72
C THR A 120 7.61 -11.81 21.21
N SER A 121 6.75 -11.22 22.01
CA SER A 121 6.69 -11.45 23.46
C SER A 121 5.52 -12.40 23.85
N TYR A 122 5.07 -13.25 22.92
CA TYR A 122 3.86 -14.08 23.06
C TYR A 122 3.88 -15.03 24.27
N GLU A 123 5.00 -15.72 24.53
CA GLU A 123 5.04 -16.81 25.53
C GLU A 123 5.78 -16.48 26.83
N THR A 124 6.77 -15.57 26.80
CA THR A 124 7.72 -15.45 27.92
C THR A 124 7.81 -14.04 28.51
N ASN A 125 7.03 -13.07 28.03
CA ASN A 125 7.20 -11.62 28.30
C ASN A 125 8.62 -11.09 27.96
N LEU A 126 9.39 -11.86 27.20
CA LEU A 126 10.67 -11.49 26.62
C LEU A 126 10.56 -11.64 25.10
N ASP A 127 11.32 -10.85 24.35
CA ASP A 127 11.30 -10.91 22.89
C ASP A 127 12.02 -12.19 22.43
N ASP A 128 11.21 -13.10 21.88
CA ASP A 128 11.62 -14.29 21.17
C ASP A 128 11.58 -14.02 19.65
N VAL A 129 12.39 -14.74 18.87
CA VAL A 129 12.36 -14.66 17.40
C VAL A 129 11.23 -15.53 16.86
N PHE A 130 10.48 -15.05 15.89
CA PHE A 130 9.52 -15.89 15.16
C PHE A 130 9.83 -15.98 13.66
N LEU A 131 9.27 -17.01 13.02
CA LEU A 131 9.11 -17.12 11.58
C LEU A 131 7.67 -17.52 11.26
N LEU A 132 6.96 -16.67 10.51
CA LEU A 132 5.65 -16.96 9.96
C LEU A 132 5.79 -17.37 8.50
N LYS A 133 4.95 -18.30 8.06
CA LYS A 133 4.73 -18.57 6.64
C LYS A 133 3.25 -18.42 6.29
N TYR A 134 2.97 -17.58 5.31
CA TYR A 134 1.66 -17.44 4.69
C TYR A 134 1.69 -17.96 3.26
N ASP A 135 0.54 -18.42 2.76
CA ASP A 135 0.35 -18.61 1.31
C ASP A 135 0.13 -17.27 0.59
N SER A 136 0.08 -17.31 -0.75
CA SER A 136 -0.09 -16.12 -1.59
C SER A 136 -1.44 -15.40 -1.43
N SER A 137 -2.42 -16.08 -0.81
CA SER A 137 -3.74 -15.56 -0.47
C SER A 137 -3.79 -14.98 0.96
N GLY A 138 -2.67 -15.04 1.69
CA GLY A 138 -2.55 -14.51 3.04
C GLY A 138 -3.16 -15.42 4.11
N ASN A 139 -3.26 -16.73 3.86
CA ASN A 139 -3.58 -17.69 4.92
C ASN A 139 -2.31 -18.12 5.63
N LEU A 140 -2.31 -18.09 6.96
CA LEU A 140 -1.18 -18.56 7.75
C LEU A 140 -1.08 -20.09 7.61
N LEU A 141 0.04 -20.58 7.09
CA LEU A 141 0.31 -22.00 6.93
C LEU A 141 0.94 -22.58 8.19
N TRP A 142 1.91 -21.86 8.76
CA TRP A 142 2.52 -22.20 10.04
C TRP A 142 3.25 -21.00 10.63
N ASN A 143 3.51 -21.08 11.94
CA ASN A 143 4.42 -20.21 12.66
C ASN A 143 5.43 -21.07 13.44
N LYS A 144 6.62 -20.52 13.66
CA LYS A 144 7.67 -21.09 14.50
C LYS A 144 8.21 -19.97 15.38
N THR A 145 8.43 -20.27 16.65
CA THR A 145 9.03 -19.36 17.62
C THR A 145 10.28 -20.00 18.21
N TRP A 146 11.32 -19.20 18.37
CA TRP A 146 12.58 -19.58 18.99
C TRP A 146 13.01 -18.51 19.96
N GLY A 147 13.14 -18.92 21.21
CA GLY A 147 13.70 -18.08 22.25
C GLY A 147 13.74 -18.80 23.59
N GLY A 148 14.25 -18.10 24.58
CA GLY A 148 14.57 -18.61 25.92
C GLY A 148 14.59 -17.44 26.90
N TYR A 149 15.31 -17.53 28.02
CA TYR A 149 15.32 -16.46 29.02
C TYR A 149 16.07 -15.17 28.61
N ASN A 150 16.39 -14.96 27.33
CA ASN A 150 17.19 -13.82 26.84
C ASN A 150 16.52 -13.16 25.62
N TYR A 151 16.79 -11.87 25.42
CA TYR A 151 16.28 -11.06 24.33
C TYR A 151 16.88 -11.47 22.98
N PHE A 152 16.06 -11.90 22.02
CA PHE A 152 16.48 -12.19 20.64
C PHE A 152 15.51 -11.56 19.64
N ALA A 153 16.02 -10.72 18.73
CA ALA A 153 15.24 -10.14 17.64
C ALA A 153 15.77 -10.60 16.26
N GLY A 154 14.88 -11.06 15.38
CA GLY A 154 15.23 -11.43 14.00
C GLY A 154 15.15 -10.22 13.08
N GLY A 155 16.29 -9.70 12.60
CA GLY A 155 16.34 -8.44 11.83
C GLY A 155 16.22 -8.55 10.31
N GLY A 156 16.22 -9.76 9.73
CA GLY A 156 16.17 -9.92 8.28
C GLY A 156 16.01 -11.36 7.82
N ILE A 157 15.39 -11.55 6.65
CA ILE A 157 15.19 -12.83 6.00
C ILE A 157 15.51 -12.70 4.51
N ALA A 158 16.18 -13.71 3.95
CA ALA A 158 16.43 -13.87 2.53
C ALA A 158 16.17 -15.33 2.16
N LEU A 159 15.68 -15.56 0.95
CA LEU A 159 15.44 -16.89 0.40
C LEU A 159 16.41 -17.10 -0.77
N ASP A 160 16.89 -18.33 -0.94
CA ASP A 160 17.54 -18.66 -2.21
C ASP A 160 16.49 -18.76 -3.31
N SER A 161 16.86 -18.29 -4.49
CA SER A 161 16.02 -18.25 -5.68
C SER A 161 16.21 -19.49 -6.53
#